data_AF-A0AB36P6J8-F1
#
_entry.id   AF-A0AB36P6J8-F1
#
_cell.length_a   1.000
_cell.length_b   1.000
_cell.length_c   1.000
_cell.angle_alpha   90.00
_cell.angle_beta   90.00
_cell.angle_gamma   90.00
#
_symmetry.space_group_name_H-M   'P 1'
#
loop_
_entity.id
_entity.type
_entity.pdbx_description
1 polymer ?
#
loop_
_entity_poly.entity_id
_entity_poly.type
_entity_poly.pdbx_seq_one_letter_code
_entity_poly.pdbx_strand_id
1 'polypeptide(L)' 'MTTITINERTKAGKTLLELAKLLAVTNKGVKIEEEESPYNPEFVAKIKKSYDDYNTGKSKSITLDPNDIWGSLGLK' A
#
# COMPACT_ATOMS: atom_id res chain seq x y z
N MET A 1 -9.19 27.89 2.34
CA MET A 1 -8.72 26.52 2.61
C MET A 1 -7.33 26.42 2.01
N THR A 2 -6.36 25.89 2.76
CA THR A 2 -4.98 25.74 2.30
C THR A 2 -4.67 24.24 2.28
N THR A 3 -4.10 23.75 1.19
CA THR A 3 -3.70 22.35 1.05
C THR A 3 -2.22 22.21 1.31
N ILE A 4 -1.84 21.26 2.16
CA ILE A 4 -0.45 20.91 2.43
C ILE A 4 -0.22 19.49 1.89
N THR A 5 0.67 19.35 0.92
CA THR A 5 1.02 18.05 0.35
C THR A 5 2.18 17.43 1.15
N ILE A 6 1.94 16.25 1.73
CA ILE A 6 2.94 15.55 2.56
C ILE A 6 3.45 14.32 1.80
N ASN A 7 4.78 14.22 1.63
CA ASN A 7 5.40 13.02 1.07
C ASN A 7 5.78 12.02 2.18
N GLU A 8 4.93 11.02 2.41
CA GLU A 8 5.09 9.98 3.44
C GLU A 8 6.33 9.08 3.25
N ARG A 9 7.00 9.13 2.09
CA ARG A 9 8.23 8.34 1.86
C ARG A 9 9.46 8.99 2.47
N THR A 10 9.38 10.27 2.84
CA THR A 10 10.49 11.04 3.42
C THR A 10 10.42 11.06 4.95
N LYS A 11 11.57 11.18 5.64
CA LYS A 11 11.60 11.31 7.11
C LYS A 11 10.78 12.52 7.59
N ALA A 12 10.99 13.68 6.97
CA ALA A 12 10.28 14.91 7.30
C ALA A 12 8.76 14.80 7.08
N GLY A 13 8.34 14.18 5.98
CA GLY A 13 6.92 13.96 5.70
C GLY A 13 6.26 13.04 6.72
N LYS A 14 6.90 11.93 7.11
CA LYS A 14 6.40 11.04 8.17
C LYS A 14 6.23 11.77 9.50
N THR A 15 7.24 12.54 9.92
CA THR A 15 7.17 13.29 11.18
C THR A 15 6.07 14.35 11.18
N LEU A 16 5.88 15.04 10.04
CA LEU A 16 4.81 16.03 9.91
C LEU A 16 3.42 15.38 9.98
N LEU A 17 3.25 14.23 9.33
CA LEU A 17 2.01 13.45 9.36
C LEU A 17 1.68 12.93 10.77
N GLU A 18 2.66 12.38 11.48
CA GLU A 18 2.47 11.90 12.86
C GLU A 18 2.08 13.04 13.81
N LEU A 19 2.73 14.20 13.70
CA LEU A 19 2.37 15.38 14.48
C LEU A 19 0.95 15.85 14.15
N ALA A 20 0.59 15.90 12.88
CA ALA A 20 -0.77 16.26 12.46
C ALA A 20 -1.81 15.27 13.03
N LYS A 21 -1.52 13.96 13.01
CA LYS A 21 -2.38 12.91 13.59
C LYS A 21 -2.56 13.09 15.09
N LEU A 22 -1.48 13.37 15.83
CA LEU A 22 -1.54 13.66 17.26
C LEU A 22 -2.44 14.86 17.55
N LEU A 23 -2.24 15.96 16.83
CA LEU A 23 -3.04 17.17 16.99
C LEU A 23 -4.52 16.93 16.64
N ALA A 24 -4.82 16.19 15.58
CA ALA A 24 -6.19 15.87 15.22
C ALA A 24 -6.94 15.08 16.30
N VAL A 25 -6.23 14.23 17.06
CA VAL A 25 -6.80 13.50 18.21
C VAL A 25 -7.00 14.42 19.42
N THR A 26 -6.05 15.31 19.71
CA THR A 26 -6.08 16.14 20.93
C THR A 26 -6.96 17.37 20.80
N ASN A 27 -7.23 17.85 19.59
CA ASN A 27 -7.95 19.11 19.38
C ASN A 27 -8.73 19.16 18.06
N LYS A 28 -9.94 19.75 18.13
CA LYS A 28 -10.86 19.91 16.97
C LYS A 28 -10.39 20.88 15.89
N GLY A 29 -9.24 21.55 16.08
CA GLY A 29 -8.70 22.53 15.13
C GLY A 29 -7.95 21.92 13.94
N VAL A 30 -7.67 20.61 13.98
CA VAL A 30 -6.98 19.90 12.89
C VAL A 30 -7.88 18.77 12.40
N LYS A 31 -8.20 18.80 11.11
CA LYS A 31 -8.91 17.75 10.40
C LYS A 31 -8.01 17.22 9.29
N ILE A 32 -7.81 15.91 9.27
CA ILE A 32 -7.06 15.23 8.21
C ILE A 32 -8.08 14.63 7.26
N GLU A 33 -8.02 15.05 6.01
CA GLU A 33 -8.82 14.50 4.93
C GLU A 33 -7.86 13.69 4.06
N GLU A 34 -7.86 12.36 4.25
CA GLU A 34 -7.12 11.43 3.39
C GLU A 34 -8.05 11.06 2.22
N GLU A 35 -7.54 11.11 0.99
CA GLU A 35 -8.27 10.58 -0.15
C GLU A 35 -8.47 9.08 0.04
N GLU A 36 -9.71 8.61 -0.04
CA GLU A 36 -9.97 7.18 -0.01
C GLU A 36 -9.24 6.50 -1.18
N SER A 37 -8.55 5.41 -0.87
CA SER A 37 -7.93 4.62 -1.92
C SER A 37 -9.01 4.17 -2.91
N PRO A 38 -8.79 4.30 -4.23
CA PRO A 38 -9.74 3.78 -5.22
C PRO A 38 -9.82 2.25 -5.20
N TYR A 39 -8.92 1.58 -4.46
CA TYR A 39 -8.85 0.14 -4.36
C TYR A 39 -9.56 -0.39 -3.11
N ASN A 40 -10.26 -1.51 -3.28
CA ASN A 40 -10.88 -2.23 -2.18
C ASN A 40 -9.83 -2.58 -1.09
N PRO A 41 -10.09 -2.29 0.20
CA PRO A 41 -9.15 -2.59 1.30
C PRO A 41 -8.71 -4.06 1.38
N GLU A 42 -9.60 -5.01 1.11
CA GLU A 42 -9.28 -6.44 1.09
C GLU A 42 -8.30 -6.79 -0.03
N PHE A 43 -8.47 -6.15 -1.20
CA PHE A 43 -7.53 -6.29 -2.31
C PHE A 43 -6.14 -5.78 -1.92
N VAL A 44 -6.05 -4.59 -1.32
CA VAL A 44 -4.78 -4.03 -0.84
C VAL A 44 -4.11 -4.95 0.18
N ALA A 45 -4.89 -5.49 1.13
CA ALA A 45 -4.40 -6.43 2.13
C ALA A 45 -3.86 -7.73 1.51
N LYS A 46 -4.58 -8.28 0.52
CA LYS A 46 -4.16 -9.47 -0.24
C LYS A 46 -2.81 -9.24 -0.94
N ILE A 47 -2.64 -8.10 -1.62
CA ILE A 47 -1.39 -7.78 -2.31
C ILE A 47 -0.22 -7.62 -1.33
N LYS A 48 -0.42 -6.91 -0.22
CA LYS A 48 0.62 -6.77 0.82
C LYS A 48 1.04 -8.12 1.38
N LYS A 49 0.07 -8.99 1.69
CA LYS A 49 0.35 -10.35 2.14
C LYS A 49 1.14 -11.15 1.11
N SER A 50 0.76 -11.11 -0.17
CA SER A 50 1.51 -11.79 -1.24
C SER A 50 2.95 -11.27 -1.37
N TYR A 51 3.17 -9.96 -1.18
CA TYR A 51 4.52 -9.37 -1.18
C TYR A 51 5.36 -9.86 0.01
N ASP A 52 4.77 -9.94 1.20
CA ASP A 52 5.45 -10.47 2.38
C ASP A 52 5.75 -11.97 2.25
N ASP A 53 4.81 -12.75 1.71
CA ASP A 53 5.01 -14.17 1.41
C ASP A 53 6.14 -14.39 0.39
N TYR A 54 6.28 -13.48 -0.58
CA TYR A 54 7.42 -13.48 -1.51
C TYR A 54 8.75 -13.20 -0.80
N ASN A 55 8.83 -12.13 -0.02
CA ASN A 55 10.05 -11.76 0.69
C ASN A 55 10.48 -12.80 1.73
N THR A 56 9.52 -13.54 2.29
CA THR A 56 9.76 -14.60 3.28
C THR A 56 9.95 -15.98 2.66
N GLY A 57 9.90 -16.11 1.32
CA GLY A 57 10.11 -17.37 0.62
C GLY A 57 8.97 -18.39 0.75
N LYS A 58 7.78 -17.95 1.19
CA LYS A 58 6.56 -18.78 1.26
C LYS A 58 5.86 -18.89 -0.10
N SER A 59 6.17 -17.99 -1.02
CA SER A 59 5.61 -18.00 -2.38
C SER A 59 6.23 -19.09 -3.26
N LYS A 60 5.42 -19.67 -4.16
CA LYS A 60 5.92 -20.52 -5.24
C LYS A 60 6.23 -19.66 -6.45
N SER A 61 7.47 -19.74 -6.94
CA SER A 61 7.86 -19.18 -8.23
C SER A 61 7.70 -20.23 -9.31
N ILE A 62 7.18 -19.83 -10.47
CA ILE A 62 7.10 -20.66 -11.67
C ILE A 62 7.84 -19.95 -12.80
N THR A 63 8.51 -20.72 -13.64
CA THR A 63 9.11 -20.19 -14.88
C THR A 63 8.06 -20.28 -15.98
N LEU A 64 7.80 -19.15 -16.65
CA LEU A 64 6.86 -19.09 -17.76
C LEU A 64 7.59 -19.26 -19.09
N ASP A 65 7.09 -20.13 -19.96
CA ASP A 65 7.46 -20.13 -21.39
C ASP A 65 6.72 -18.97 -22.08
N PRO A 66 7.45 -18.00 -22.67
CA PRO A 66 6.84 -16.90 -23.42
C PRO A 66 5.99 -17.36 -24.61
N ASN A 67 6.28 -18.54 -25.18
CA ASN A 67 5.55 -19.10 -26.31
C ASN A 67 4.31 -19.89 -25.89
N ASP A 68 4.20 -20.26 -24.60
CA ASP A 68 3.06 -21.00 -24.06
C ASP A 68 2.79 -20.63 -22.58
N ILE A 69 2.31 -19.41 -22.38
CA ILE A 69 2.00 -18.87 -21.04
C ILE A 69 0.94 -19.73 -20.35
N TRP A 70 -0.12 -20.11 -21.06
CA TRP A 70 -1.23 -20.87 -20.46
C TRP A 70 -0.86 -22.31 -20.16
N GLY A 71 -0.07 -22.97 -21.02
CA GLY A 71 0.48 -24.30 -20.74
C GLY A 71 1.43 -24.31 -19.55
N SER A 72 2.26 -23.27 -19.39
CA SER A 72 3.15 -23.10 -18.24
C SER A 72 2.40 -22.96 -16.91
N LEU A 73 1.13 -22.53 -16.97
CA LEU A 73 0.22 -22.42 -15.83
C LEU A 73 -0.65 -23.67 -15.62
N GLY A 74 -0.59 -24.67 -16.51
CA GLY A 74 -1.41 -25.88 -16.43
C GLY A 74 -2.89 -25.63 -16.71
N LEU A 75 -3.23 -24.62 -17.52
CA LEU A 75 -4.61 -24.17 -17.79
C LEU A 75 -5.14 -24.64 -19.17
N LYS A 76 -4.65 -25.78 -19.67
CA LYS A 76 -5.08 -26.39 -20.94
C LYS A 76 -6.03 -27.56 -20.72
#